data_AF-A0A4R3JWV9-F1
#
_entry.id   AF-A0A4R3JWV9-F1
#
_cell.length_a   1.000
_cell.length_b   1.000
_cell.length_c   1.000
_cell.angle_alpha   90.00
_cell.angle_beta   90.00
_cell.angle_gamma   90.00
#
_symmetry.space_group_name_H-M   'P 1'
#
loop_
_entity.id
_entity.type
_entity.pdbx_description
1 polymer ?
#
loop_
_entity_poly.entity_id
_entity_poly.type
_entity_poly.pdbx_seq_one_letter_code
_entity_poly.pdbx_strand_id
1 'polypeptide(L)'
;MNELDIKRHSFDLAKNRLKEFSEKTEAELAIDRVKTDGGFLGLGDHKVTGYELNNRLESIQGHFIDINSTNNRTIKEFREVYNALDALDKDYITSIVANVKAIEKTSNDVRQQQETLKQHNDKLATQQNKLDSHQVEIDKNVDNMKKIVTTLKAFKEKLDGYKHLTDIDKIWSDCKTIRNDIQEHQSDLERLNSASKKHQDELDKLSQNQNETKEYAEANRSSIAELQAFKSEVDSIEHIADVDSMWEQGNDVKTDLAEANNHIVSLQEKTTEINKEIADKAAEMQDKVALLETKLKYAYYIAGGALGLAVVELILALTGVI
;
A
#
# COMPACT_ATOMS: atom_id res chain seq x y z
N MET A 1 17.56 64.56 -59.63
CA MET A 1 16.99 65.28 -60.79
C MET A 1 17.88 66.48 -61.02
N ASN A 2 18.65 66.49 -62.10
CA ASN A 2 19.31 67.72 -62.52
C ASN A 2 18.26 68.51 -63.29
N GLU A 3 17.88 69.68 -62.77
CA GLU A 3 17.07 70.64 -63.52
C GLU A 3 17.79 70.96 -64.82
N LEU A 4 17.20 70.54 -65.94
CA LEU A 4 17.59 71.01 -67.26
C LEU A 4 17.08 72.46 -67.36
N ASP A 5 17.94 73.38 -66.99
CA ASP A 5 17.71 74.81 -67.13
C ASP A 5 17.67 75.16 -68.61
N ILE A 6 16.46 75.25 -69.17
CA ILE A 6 16.25 75.61 -70.57
C ILE A 6 16.64 77.08 -70.70
N LYS A 7 17.81 77.35 -71.30
CA LYS A 7 18.30 78.70 -71.57
C LYS A 7 17.49 79.35 -72.69
N ARG A 8 16.27 79.77 -72.37
CA ARG A 8 15.34 80.45 -73.30
C ARG A 8 15.94 81.69 -73.96
N HIS A 9 16.93 82.28 -73.31
CA HIS A 9 17.54 83.56 -73.68
C HIS A 9 18.08 83.59 -75.13
N SER A 10 18.71 82.51 -75.61
CA SER A 10 19.33 82.50 -76.95
C SER A 10 18.29 82.44 -78.08
N PHE A 11 17.28 81.59 -77.94
CA PHE A 11 16.20 81.46 -78.92
C PHE A 11 15.30 82.69 -78.93
N ASP A 12 14.91 83.18 -77.75
CA ASP A 12 14.06 84.37 -77.65
C ASP A 12 14.76 85.61 -78.20
N LEU A 13 16.08 85.73 -78.01
CA LEU A 13 16.89 86.80 -78.60
C LEU A 13 16.89 86.73 -80.13
N ALA A 14 17.17 85.56 -80.71
CA ALA A 14 17.19 85.38 -82.16
C ALA A 14 15.80 85.61 -82.77
N LYS A 15 14.74 85.11 -82.13
CA LYS A 15 13.34 85.35 -82.52
C LYS A 15 12.97 86.83 -82.51
N ASN A 16 13.35 87.57 -81.47
CA ASN A 16 13.05 88.99 -81.35
C ASN A 16 13.78 89.82 -82.42
N ARG A 17 15.04 89.48 -82.73
CA ARG A 17 15.79 90.11 -83.83
C ARG A 17 15.13 89.91 -85.19
N LEU A 18 14.69 88.68 -85.49
CA LEU A 18 13.94 88.38 -86.72
C LEU A 18 12.64 89.17 -86.81
N LYS A 19 11.93 89.34 -85.69
CA LYS A 19 10.71 90.14 -85.63
C LYS A 19 10.98 91.62 -85.91
N GLU A 20 11.96 92.22 -85.23
CA GLU A 20 12.34 93.63 -85.42
C GLU A 20 12.75 93.95 -86.87
N PHE A 21 13.34 92.97 -87.56
CA PHE A 21 13.66 93.10 -88.97
C PHE A 21 12.43 92.99 -89.88
N SER A 22 11.58 91.98 -89.67
CA SER A 22 10.35 91.74 -90.46
C SER A 22 9.42 92.96 -90.49
N GLU A 23 9.53 93.85 -89.51
CA GLU A 23 8.71 95.06 -89.37
C GLU A 23 9.32 96.30 -90.06
N LYS A 24 10.54 96.23 -90.61
CA LYS A 24 11.16 97.38 -91.32
C LYS A 24 10.68 97.47 -92.77
N THR A 25 10.25 98.66 -93.16
CA THR A 25 9.74 98.97 -94.51
C THR A 25 10.88 99.11 -95.53
N GLU A 26 10.66 98.62 -96.76
CA GLU A 26 11.61 98.71 -97.87
C GLU A 26 11.80 100.15 -98.36
N ALA A 27 13.00 100.48 -98.83
CA ALA A 27 13.29 101.78 -99.44
C ALA A 27 12.73 101.80 -100.88
N GLU A 28 12.01 102.87 -101.23
CA GLU A 28 11.44 103.04 -102.56
C GLU A 28 12.55 103.49 -103.54
N LEU A 29 13.04 102.57 -104.37
CA LEU A 29 14.12 102.83 -105.32
C LEU A 29 13.56 103.44 -106.62
N ALA A 30 13.25 104.73 -106.59
CA ALA A 30 12.79 105.46 -107.77
C ALA A 30 13.96 106.08 -108.57
N ILE A 31 13.88 105.93 -109.89
CA ILE A 31 14.86 106.42 -110.84
C ILE A 31 14.16 107.46 -111.74
N ASP A 32 14.24 108.75 -111.36
CA ASP A 32 13.70 109.89 -112.15
C ASP A 32 14.37 110.08 -113.52
N ARG A 33 13.60 110.31 -114.58
CA ARG A 33 14.16 110.57 -115.91
C ARG A 33 14.79 111.97 -116.00
N VAL A 34 15.87 112.10 -116.77
CA VAL A 34 16.40 113.42 -117.15
C VAL A 34 15.38 114.12 -118.06
N LYS A 35 15.29 115.45 -117.97
CA LYS A 35 14.42 116.24 -118.83
C LYS A 35 14.91 116.13 -120.28
N THR A 36 14.00 115.91 -121.22
CA THR A 36 14.32 115.80 -122.65
C THR A 36 13.83 117.00 -123.47
N ASP A 37 12.98 117.84 -122.89
CA ASP A 37 12.28 118.93 -123.59
C ASP A 37 12.64 120.29 -122.95
N GLY A 38 13.03 121.28 -123.75
CA GLY A 38 13.53 122.58 -123.26
C GLY A 38 13.44 123.73 -124.28
N GLY A 39 12.88 124.87 -123.87
CA GLY A 39 12.74 126.09 -124.69
C GLY A 39 11.60 127.01 -124.20
N PHE A 40 11.53 128.26 -124.67
CA PHE A 40 10.39 129.18 -124.40
C PHE A 40 9.11 128.52 -124.96
N LEU A 41 8.17 128.14 -124.07
CA LEU A 41 6.94 127.36 -124.35
C LEU A 41 7.12 125.86 -124.71
N GLY A 42 8.29 125.24 -124.46
CA GLY A 42 8.46 123.78 -124.59
C GLY A 42 8.56 123.24 -126.02
N LEU A 43 8.87 124.10 -127.00
CA LEU A 43 8.99 123.74 -128.43
C LEU A 43 10.44 123.50 -128.86
N GLY A 44 11.17 122.59 -128.18
CA GLY A 44 12.54 122.23 -128.54
C GLY A 44 13.16 121.13 -127.67
N ASP A 45 14.17 120.45 -128.21
CA ASP A 45 14.90 119.38 -127.49
C ASP A 45 15.87 119.98 -126.46
N HIS A 46 15.85 119.47 -125.23
CA HIS A 46 16.85 119.80 -124.19
C HIS A 46 18.08 118.91 -124.33
N LYS A 47 19.26 119.52 -124.43
CA LYS A 47 20.53 118.79 -124.35
C LYS A 47 20.85 118.52 -122.89
N VAL A 48 20.78 117.25 -122.50
CA VAL A 48 21.18 116.78 -121.17
C VAL A 48 22.57 117.30 -120.82
N THR A 49 22.68 117.99 -119.69
CA THR A 49 23.92 118.58 -119.20
C THR A 49 24.75 117.57 -118.41
N GLY A 50 26.06 117.82 -118.30
CA GLY A 50 26.94 117.02 -117.42
C GLY A 50 26.51 117.07 -115.95
N TYR A 51 25.86 118.15 -115.51
CA TYR A 51 25.28 118.28 -114.18
C TYR A 51 24.08 117.36 -113.98
N GLU A 52 23.14 117.31 -114.93
CA GLU A 52 21.98 116.39 -114.89
C GLU A 52 22.40 114.92 -114.91
N LEU A 53 23.42 114.58 -115.72
CA LEU A 53 23.99 113.24 -115.73
C LEU A 53 24.70 112.88 -114.42
N ASN A 54 25.45 113.81 -113.83
CA ASN A 54 26.14 113.59 -112.55
C ASN A 54 25.16 113.41 -111.40
N ASN A 55 24.12 114.25 -111.28
CA ASN A 55 23.05 114.07 -110.30
C ASN A 55 22.37 112.71 -110.46
N ARG A 56 22.28 112.21 -111.71
CA ARG A 56 21.74 110.89 -111.95
C ARG A 56 22.69 109.77 -111.52
N LEU A 57 23.96 109.88 -111.86
CA LEU A 57 24.97 108.92 -111.41
C LEU A 57 25.02 108.88 -109.88
N GLU A 58 24.87 110.00 -109.20
CA GLU A 58 24.74 110.08 -107.74
C GLU A 58 23.51 109.32 -107.23
N SER A 59 22.34 109.48 -107.87
CA SER A 59 21.14 108.70 -107.51
C SER A 59 21.33 107.19 -107.70
N ILE A 60 21.95 106.77 -108.81
CA ILE A 60 22.22 105.36 -109.11
C ILE A 60 23.25 104.78 -108.13
N GLN A 61 24.28 105.56 -107.79
CA GLN A 61 25.25 105.18 -106.75
C GLN A 61 24.56 105.03 -105.39
N GLY A 62 23.63 105.94 -105.05
CA GLY A 62 22.75 105.82 -103.88
C GLY A 62 22.01 104.49 -103.88
N HIS A 63 21.34 104.15 -105.00
CA HIS A 63 20.63 102.87 -105.14
C HIS A 63 21.54 101.64 -104.99
N PHE A 64 22.77 101.67 -105.52
CA PHE A 64 23.72 100.56 -105.33
C PHE A 64 24.18 100.42 -103.88
N ILE A 65 24.35 101.54 -103.17
CA ILE A 65 24.64 101.54 -101.72
C ILE A 65 23.46 100.96 -100.95
N ASP A 66 22.23 101.34 -101.30
CA ASP A 66 21.01 100.83 -100.67
C ASP A 66 20.80 99.33 -100.92
N ILE A 67 21.04 98.86 -102.15
CA ILE A 67 21.00 97.43 -102.50
C ILE A 67 22.05 96.65 -101.72
N ASN A 68 23.30 97.13 -101.66
CA ASN A 68 24.35 96.46 -100.91
C ASN A 68 24.06 96.44 -99.39
N SER A 69 23.53 97.54 -98.86
CA SER A 69 23.07 97.64 -97.48
C SER A 69 21.95 96.64 -97.18
N THR A 70 20.99 96.53 -98.11
CA THR A 70 19.87 95.57 -98.04
C THR A 70 20.37 94.14 -98.11
N ASN A 71 21.25 93.79 -99.05
CA ASN A 71 21.83 92.45 -99.16
C ASN A 71 22.62 92.05 -97.90
N ASN A 72 23.45 92.95 -97.36
CA ASN A 72 24.17 92.70 -96.11
C ASN A 72 23.21 92.52 -94.93
N ARG A 73 22.08 93.24 -94.92
CA ARG A 73 21.02 93.06 -93.93
C ARG A 73 20.40 91.67 -94.08
N THR A 74 19.96 91.29 -95.27
CA THR A 74 19.41 89.96 -95.58
C THR A 74 20.35 88.82 -95.18
N ILE A 75 21.66 88.95 -95.40
CA ILE A 75 22.66 87.95 -94.96
C ILE A 75 22.71 87.84 -93.42
N LYS A 76 22.61 88.96 -92.70
CA LYS A 76 22.52 88.93 -91.23
C LYS A 76 21.24 88.25 -90.76
N GLU A 77 20.12 88.41 -91.48
CA GLU A 77 18.86 87.73 -91.14
C GLU A 77 18.95 86.22 -91.31
N PHE A 78 19.50 85.74 -92.43
CA PHE A 78 19.72 84.30 -92.60
C PHE A 78 20.60 83.72 -91.49
N ARG A 79 21.55 84.50 -90.96
CA ARG A 79 22.35 84.11 -89.79
C ARG A 79 21.52 84.07 -88.51
N GLU A 80 20.66 85.04 -88.26
CA GLU A 80 19.77 85.02 -87.08
C GLU A 80 18.71 83.90 -87.18
N VAL A 81 18.19 83.58 -88.37
CA VAL A 81 17.35 82.37 -88.59
C VAL A 81 18.13 81.10 -88.24
N TYR A 82 19.36 80.97 -88.72
CA TYR A 82 20.20 79.80 -88.41
C TYR A 82 20.46 79.69 -86.91
N ASN A 83 20.78 80.80 -86.24
CA ASN A 83 21.00 80.83 -84.80
C ASN A 83 19.74 80.44 -84.02
N ALA A 84 18.56 80.90 -84.45
CA ALA A 84 17.29 80.51 -83.84
C ALA A 84 17.04 78.99 -83.99
N LEU A 85 17.30 78.42 -85.17
CA LEU A 85 17.13 76.98 -85.41
C LEU A 85 18.15 76.14 -84.61
N ASP A 86 19.41 76.58 -84.53
CA ASP A 86 20.47 75.91 -83.76
C ASP A 86 20.18 75.94 -82.25
N ALA A 87 19.69 77.08 -81.73
CA ALA A 87 19.26 77.19 -80.34
C ALA A 87 18.02 76.32 -80.03
N LEU A 88 17.06 76.24 -80.96
CA LEU A 88 15.89 75.37 -80.83
C LEU A 88 16.30 73.89 -80.73
N ASP A 89 17.23 73.45 -81.58
CA ASP A 89 17.71 72.06 -81.60
C ASP A 89 18.51 71.70 -80.34
N LYS A 90 19.51 72.53 -79.99
CA LYS A 90 20.42 72.26 -78.87
C LYS A 90 19.75 72.35 -77.51
N ASP A 91 18.87 73.34 -77.31
CA ASP A 91 18.30 73.57 -75.98
C ASP A 91 16.93 72.90 -75.84
N TYR A 92 15.99 73.18 -76.76
CA TYR A 92 14.61 72.70 -76.61
C TYR A 92 14.44 71.24 -77.04
N ILE A 93 14.86 70.87 -78.25
CA ILE A 93 14.66 69.50 -78.75
C ILE A 93 15.44 68.51 -77.87
N THR A 94 16.70 68.82 -77.55
CA THR A 94 17.52 67.99 -76.66
C THR A 94 16.88 67.81 -75.27
N SER A 95 16.35 68.88 -74.67
CA SER A 95 15.67 68.80 -73.37
C SER A 95 14.36 67.99 -73.44
N ILE A 96 13.59 68.16 -74.51
CA ILE A 96 12.36 67.38 -74.75
C ILE A 96 12.71 65.89 -74.86
N VAL A 97 13.74 65.53 -75.64
CA VAL A 97 14.18 64.15 -75.79
C VAL A 97 14.66 63.57 -74.46
N ALA A 98 15.42 64.33 -73.67
CA ALA A 98 15.86 63.90 -72.34
C ALA A 98 14.67 63.63 -71.41
N ASN A 99 13.67 64.53 -71.40
CA ASN A 99 12.46 64.37 -70.61
C ASN A 99 11.61 63.18 -71.07
N VAL A 100 11.44 62.99 -72.38
CA VAL A 100 10.71 61.84 -72.94
C VAL A 100 11.39 60.52 -72.54
N LYS A 101 12.73 60.45 -72.61
CA LYS A 101 13.48 59.27 -72.12
C LYS A 101 13.31 59.03 -70.62
N ALA A 102 13.28 60.08 -69.82
CA ALA A 102 13.03 59.97 -68.38
C ALA A 102 11.60 59.50 -68.07
N ILE A 103 10.61 59.99 -68.83
CA ILE A 103 9.22 59.55 -68.75
C ILE A 103 9.08 58.09 -69.18
N GLU A 104 9.74 57.67 -70.27
CA GLU A 104 9.74 56.29 -70.74
C GLU A 104 10.32 55.35 -69.67
N LYS A 105 11.46 55.72 -69.07
CA LYS A 105 12.03 54.97 -67.96
C LYS A 105 11.04 54.86 -66.79
N THR A 106 10.45 55.98 -66.39
CA THR A 106 9.46 56.01 -65.30
C THR A 106 8.25 55.14 -65.61
N SER A 107 7.74 55.17 -66.86
CA SER A 107 6.62 54.35 -67.30
C SER A 107 6.95 52.86 -67.26
N ASN A 108 8.17 52.48 -67.64
CA ASN A 108 8.62 51.10 -67.55
C ASN A 108 8.74 50.63 -66.09
N ASP A 109 9.28 51.47 -65.20
CA ASP A 109 9.39 51.18 -63.77
C ASP A 109 8.00 51.02 -63.13
N VAL A 110 7.04 51.90 -63.48
CA VAL A 110 5.63 51.80 -63.02
C VAL A 110 4.99 50.50 -63.48
N ARG A 111 5.22 50.07 -64.73
CA ARG A 111 4.68 48.79 -65.23
C ARG A 111 5.22 47.60 -64.44
N GLN A 112 6.53 47.56 -64.16
CA GLN A 112 7.13 46.49 -63.35
C GLN A 112 6.58 46.48 -61.91
N GLN A 113 6.37 47.66 -61.33
CA GLN A 113 5.73 47.77 -60.01
C GLN A 113 4.29 47.26 -60.03
N GLN A 114 3.51 47.57 -61.07
CA GLN A 114 2.14 47.05 -61.22
C GLN A 114 2.09 45.52 -61.32
N GLU A 115 3.05 44.91 -62.04
CA GLU A 115 3.18 43.44 -62.10
C GLU A 115 3.48 42.84 -60.72
N THR A 116 4.39 43.46 -59.96
CA THR A 116 4.72 43.05 -58.59
C THR A 116 3.52 43.18 -57.65
N LEU A 117 2.78 44.29 -57.73
CA LEU A 117 1.55 44.54 -56.98
C LEU A 117 0.49 43.47 -57.28
N LYS A 118 0.33 43.07 -58.55
CA LYS A 118 -0.58 41.99 -58.93
C LYS A 118 -0.19 40.67 -58.28
N GLN A 119 1.10 40.31 -58.32
CA GLN A 119 1.59 39.09 -57.65
C GLN A 119 1.35 39.12 -56.13
N HIS A 120 1.53 40.28 -55.49
CA HIS A 120 1.23 40.45 -54.07
C HIS A 120 -0.26 40.27 -53.79
N ASN A 121 -1.13 40.81 -54.65
CA ASN A 121 -2.58 40.67 -54.52
C ASN A 121 -3.02 39.20 -54.67
N ASP A 122 -2.45 38.46 -55.62
CA ASP A 122 -2.73 37.03 -55.79
C ASP A 122 -2.29 36.20 -54.57
N LYS A 123 -1.14 36.54 -53.97
CA LYS A 123 -0.68 35.95 -52.71
C LYS A 123 -1.62 36.26 -51.55
N LEU A 124 -2.10 37.51 -51.44
CA LEU A 124 -3.06 37.92 -50.41
C LEU A 124 -4.39 37.16 -50.57
N ALA A 125 -4.91 37.03 -51.79
CA ALA A 125 -6.12 36.25 -52.05
C ALA A 125 -5.94 34.78 -51.65
N THR A 126 -4.79 34.18 -51.96
CA THR A 126 -4.46 32.81 -51.53
C THR A 126 -4.38 32.68 -50.01
N GLN A 127 -3.80 33.67 -49.32
CA GLN A 127 -3.74 33.68 -47.86
C GLN A 127 -5.13 33.82 -47.24
N GLN A 128 -6.00 34.67 -47.81
CA GLN A 128 -7.38 34.82 -47.35
C GLN A 128 -8.15 33.50 -47.44
N ASN A 129 -8.05 32.79 -48.56
CA ASN A 129 -8.70 31.48 -48.73
C ASN A 129 -8.23 30.45 -47.68
N LYS A 130 -6.95 30.48 -47.29
CA LYS A 130 -6.42 29.62 -46.22
C LYS A 130 -6.99 29.99 -44.86
N LEU A 131 -7.10 31.30 -44.57
CA LEU A 131 -7.70 31.78 -43.33
C LEU A 131 -9.17 31.36 -43.22
N ASP A 132 -9.93 31.48 -44.31
CA ASP A 132 -11.34 31.06 -44.36
C ASP A 132 -11.47 29.54 -44.12
N SER A 133 -10.57 28.73 -44.71
CA SER A 133 -10.53 27.29 -44.46
C SER A 133 -10.21 26.96 -43.00
N HIS A 134 -9.22 27.64 -42.40
CA HIS A 134 -8.89 27.45 -40.99
C HIS A 134 -10.05 27.85 -40.07
N GLN A 135 -10.80 28.90 -40.42
CA GLN A 135 -11.97 29.33 -39.64
C GLN A 135 -13.03 28.22 -39.59
N VAL A 136 -13.32 27.57 -40.72
CA VAL A 136 -14.26 26.44 -40.80
C VAL A 136 -13.80 25.28 -39.90
N GLU A 137 -12.50 24.97 -39.89
CA GLU A 137 -11.95 23.93 -39.02
C GLU A 137 -12.03 24.29 -37.53
N ILE A 138 -11.75 25.55 -37.18
CA ILE A 138 -11.89 26.06 -35.81
C ILE A 138 -13.34 25.93 -35.34
N ASP A 139 -14.31 26.33 -36.16
CA ASP A 139 -15.74 26.24 -35.81
C ASP A 139 -16.17 24.79 -35.57
N LYS A 140 -15.72 23.86 -36.42
CA LYS A 140 -15.95 22.42 -36.23
C LYS A 140 -15.35 21.90 -34.94
N ASN A 141 -14.13 22.34 -34.60
CA ASN A 141 -13.48 21.94 -33.35
C ASN A 141 -14.21 22.49 -32.12
N VAL A 142 -14.66 23.75 -32.17
CA VAL A 142 -15.46 24.37 -31.11
C VAL A 142 -16.76 23.60 -30.89
N ASP A 143 -17.45 23.19 -31.96
CA ASP A 143 -18.68 22.40 -31.85
C ASP A 143 -18.43 21.00 -31.28
N ASN A 144 -17.32 20.35 -31.65
CA ASN A 144 -16.92 19.09 -31.03
C ASN A 144 -16.63 19.25 -29.54
N MET A 145 -15.93 20.32 -29.15
CA MET A 145 -15.67 20.62 -27.73
C MET A 145 -16.97 20.84 -26.95
N LYS A 146 -17.96 21.56 -27.52
CA LYS A 146 -19.29 21.71 -26.90
C LYS A 146 -19.98 20.37 -26.65
N LYS A 147 -19.92 19.44 -27.61
CA LYS A 147 -20.47 18.08 -27.46
C LYS A 147 -19.77 17.32 -26.34
N ILE A 148 -18.43 17.36 -26.28
CA ILE A 148 -17.65 16.71 -25.22
C ILE A 148 -18.04 17.25 -23.85
N VAL A 149 -18.09 18.57 -23.69
CA VAL A 149 -18.48 19.22 -22.42
C VAL A 149 -19.88 18.80 -22.00
N THR A 150 -20.83 18.71 -22.93
CA THR A 150 -22.20 18.27 -22.66
C THR A 150 -22.22 16.82 -22.14
N THR A 151 -21.47 15.92 -22.79
CA THR A 151 -21.34 14.53 -22.35
C THR A 151 -20.70 14.43 -20.96
N LEU A 152 -19.62 15.17 -20.71
CA LEU A 152 -18.95 15.19 -19.41
C LEU A 152 -19.88 15.71 -18.30
N LYS A 153 -20.69 16.72 -18.59
CA LYS A 153 -21.69 17.23 -17.65
C LYS A 153 -22.72 16.16 -17.30
N ALA A 154 -23.28 15.48 -18.30
CA ALA A 154 -24.24 14.39 -18.07
C ALA A 154 -23.62 13.22 -17.30
N PHE A 155 -22.35 12.90 -17.55
CA PHE A 155 -21.62 11.88 -16.80
C PHE A 155 -21.42 12.30 -15.33
N LYS A 156 -21.05 13.55 -15.07
CA LYS A 156 -20.96 14.11 -13.73
C LYS A 156 -22.29 14.04 -12.99
N GLU A 157 -23.39 14.44 -13.63
CA GLU A 157 -24.73 14.37 -13.03
C GLU A 157 -25.13 12.93 -12.67
N LYS A 158 -24.78 11.94 -13.50
CA LYS A 158 -24.96 10.52 -13.16
C LYS A 158 -24.12 10.11 -11.95
N LEU A 159 -22.86 10.52 -11.89
CA LEU A 159 -21.98 10.23 -10.76
C LEU A 159 -22.50 10.85 -9.46
N ASP A 160 -22.86 12.13 -9.50
CA ASP A 160 -23.42 12.86 -8.37
C ASP A 160 -24.78 12.26 -7.91
N GLY A 161 -25.49 11.56 -8.82
CA GLY A 161 -26.71 10.81 -8.51
C GLY A 161 -26.51 9.52 -7.71
N TYR A 162 -25.30 8.95 -7.68
CA TYR A 162 -25.02 7.76 -6.87
C TYR A 162 -24.82 8.13 -5.40
N LYS A 163 -25.93 8.16 -4.65
CA LYS A 163 -25.98 8.48 -3.20
C LYS A 163 -25.02 7.67 -2.32
N HIS A 164 -24.67 6.46 -2.75
CA HIS A 164 -23.93 5.48 -1.97
C HIS A 164 -22.45 5.35 -2.39
N LEU A 165 -21.92 6.25 -3.23
CA LEU A 165 -20.49 6.24 -3.58
C LEU A 165 -19.58 6.33 -2.34
N THR A 166 -19.97 7.14 -1.35
CA THR A 166 -19.27 7.28 -0.07
C THR A 166 -19.48 6.09 0.86
N ASP A 167 -20.53 5.30 0.65
CA ASP A 167 -20.81 4.13 1.49
C ASP A 167 -19.83 3.00 1.21
N ILE A 168 -19.16 3.00 0.05
CA ILE A 168 -18.11 2.03 -0.28
C ILE A 168 -16.98 2.06 0.76
N ASP A 169 -16.52 3.26 1.14
CA ASP A 169 -15.47 3.41 2.14
C ASP A 169 -15.93 2.93 3.52
N LYS A 170 -17.19 3.21 3.86
CA LYS A 170 -17.80 2.72 5.10
C LYS A 170 -17.91 1.21 5.13
N ILE A 171 -18.46 0.60 4.07
CA ILE A 171 -18.56 -0.86 3.92
C ILE A 171 -17.17 -1.49 4.00
N TRP A 172 -16.17 -0.90 3.36
CA TRP A 172 -14.79 -1.39 3.44
C TRP A 172 -14.26 -1.37 4.87
N SER A 173 -14.49 -0.28 5.60
CA SER A 173 -14.13 -0.17 7.02
C SER A 173 -14.86 -1.21 7.88
N ASP A 174 -16.17 -1.36 7.68
CA ASP A 174 -16.99 -2.32 8.42
C ASP A 174 -16.53 -3.76 8.14
N CYS A 175 -16.26 -4.11 6.88
CA CYS A 175 -15.68 -5.40 6.50
C CYS A 175 -14.30 -5.65 7.14
N LYS A 176 -13.48 -4.61 7.27
CA LYS A 176 -12.20 -4.70 7.97
C LYS A 176 -12.37 -4.98 9.46
N THR A 177 -13.34 -4.34 10.11
CA THR A 177 -13.68 -4.59 11.52
C THR A 177 -14.20 -6.02 11.70
N ILE A 178 -15.21 -6.42 10.93
CA ILE A 178 -15.79 -7.77 10.96
C ILE A 178 -14.70 -8.85 10.76
N ARG A 179 -13.75 -8.63 9.85
CA ARG A 179 -12.62 -9.55 9.65
C ARG A 179 -11.78 -9.73 10.91
N ASN A 180 -11.51 -8.64 11.64
CA ASN A 180 -10.74 -8.73 12.88
C ASN A 180 -11.54 -9.46 13.97
N ASP A 181 -12.84 -9.16 14.10
CA ASP A 181 -13.73 -9.84 15.06
C ASP A 181 -13.80 -11.34 14.79
N ILE A 182 -13.87 -11.76 13.52
CA ILE A 182 -13.83 -13.18 13.12
C ILE A 182 -12.50 -13.83 13.55
N GLN A 183 -11.36 -13.14 13.43
CA GLN A 183 -10.08 -13.68 13.87
C GLN A 183 -10.00 -13.86 15.39
N GLU A 184 -10.58 -12.93 16.14
CA GLU A 184 -10.70 -13.05 17.60
C GLU A 184 -11.58 -14.23 17.98
N HIS A 185 -12.78 -14.34 17.40
CA HIS A 185 -13.67 -15.48 17.63
C HIS A 185 -13.06 -16.82 17.24
N GLN A 186 -12.24 -16.86 16.19
CA GLN A 186 -11.53 -18.06 15.81
C GLN A 186 -10.50 -18.48 16.88
N SER A 187 -9.81 -17.51 17.47
CA SER A 187 -8.88 -17.76 18.59
C SER A 187 -9.61 -18.26 19.83
N ASP A 188 -10.79 -17.71 20.13
CA ASP A 188 -11.62 -18.17 21.25
C ASP A 188 -12.18 -19.58 21.01
N LEU A 189 -12.54 -19.92 19.77
CA LEU A 189 -13.00 -21.26 19.41
C LEU A 189 -11.89 -22.30 19.58
N GLU A 190 -10.64 -21.96 19.24
CA GLU A 190 -9.47 -22.81 19.48
C GLU A 190 -9.23 -23.05 20.99
N ARG A 191 -9.37 -22.00 21.81
CA ARG A 191 -9.29 -22.12 23.27
C ARG A 191 -10.39 -23.01 23.83
N LEU A 192 -11.63 -22.80 23.39
CA LEU A 192 -12.79 -23.59 23.82
C LEU A 192 -12.64 -25.06 23.41
N ASN A 193 -12.17 -25.33 22.20
CA ASN A 193 -11.90 -26.69 21.74
C ASN A 193 -10.82 -27.38 22.59
N SER A 194 -9.75 -26.66 22.93
CA SER A 194 -8.69 -27.17 23.80
C SER A 194 -9.22 -27.49 25.22
N ALA A 195 -10.04 -26.61 25.77
CA ALA A 195 -10.70 -26.83 27.07
C ALA A 195 -11.67 -28.02 27.01
N SER A 196 -12.46 -28.14 25.95
CA SER A 196 -13.38 -29.26 25.74
C SER A 196 -12.63 -30.60 25.68
N LYS A 197 -11.47 -30.65 25.02
CA LYS A 197 -10.63 -31.84 24.98
C LYS A 197 -10.12 -32.22 26.38
N LYS A 198 -9.67 -31.24 27.16
CA LYS A 198 -9.24 -31.47 28.55
C LYS A 198 -10.39 -32.00 29.42
N HIS A 199 -11.59 -31.43 29.29
CA HIS A 199 -12.76 -31.93 30.01
C HIS A 199 -13.15 -33.35 29.57
N GLN A 200 -12.98 -33.69 28.29
CA GLN A 200 -13.19 -35.06 27.82
C GLN A 200 -12.20 -36.04 28.50
N ASP A 201 -10.92 -35.68 28.56
CA ASP A 201 -9.91 -36.49 29.26
C ASP A 201 -10.23 -36.65 30.76
N GLU A 202 -10.78 -35.62 31.40
CA GLU A 202 -11.22 -35.67 32.80
C GLU A 202 -12.47 -36.55 32.99
N LEU A 203 -13.44 -36.48 32.06
CA LEU A 203 -14.62 -37.35 32.06
C LEU A 203 -14.25 -38.83 31.90
N ASP A 204 -13.31 -39.14 30.99
CA ASP A 204 -12.84 -40.50 30.76
C ASP A 204 -12.19 -41.08 32.03
N LYS A 205 -11.36 -40.29 32.71
CA LYS A 205 -10.77 -40.66 34.02
C LYS A 205 -11.84 -40.88 35.09
N LEU A 206 -12.83 -40.00 35.16
CA LEU A 206 -13.89 -40.12 36.15
C LEU A 206 -14.75 -41.37 35.90
N SER A 207 -15.02 -41.69 34.63
CA SER A 207 -15.70 -42.92 34.23
C SER A 207 -14.90 -44.17 34.62
N GLN A 208 -13.57 -44.15 34.47
CA GLN A 208 -12.72 -45.25 34.93
C GLN A 208 -12.79 -45.40 36.45
N ASN A 209 -12.60 -44.32 37.20
CA ASN A 209 -12.67 -44.36 38.67
C ASN A 209 -14.04 -44.85 39.18
N GLN A 210 -15.12 -44.50 38.47
CA GLN A 210 -16.46 -44.99 38.79
C GLN A 210 -16.57 -46.51 38.62
N ASN A 211 -15.98 -47.07 37.56
CA ASN A 211 -15.94 -48.52 37.36
C ASN A 211 -15.12 -49.21 38.45
N GLU A 212 -13.93 -48.70 38.77
CA GLU A 212 -13.10 -49.23 39.86
C GLU A 212 -13.85 -49.20 41.20
N THR A 213 -14.53 -48.09 41.50
CA THR A 213 -15.36 -47.97 42.72
C THR A 213 -16.49 -48.99 42.75
N LYS A 214 -17.12 -49.25 41.61
CA LYS A 214 -18.17 -50.27 41.48
C LYS A 214 -17.62 -51.68 41.73
N GLU A 215 -16.46 -52.00 41.17
CA GLU A 215 -15.77 -53.28 41.42
C GLU A 215 -15.43 -53.46 42.91
N TYR A 216 -14.88 -52.43 43.56
CA TYR A 216 -14.65 -52.45 45.02
C TYR A 216 -15.94 -52.64 45.82
N ALA A 217 -17.03 -51.98 45.43
CA ALA A 217 -18.32 -52.12 46.10
C ALA A 217 -18.91 -53.55 45.94
N GLU A 218 -18.78 -54.15 44.76
CA GLU A 218 -19.19 -55.53 44.48
C GLU A 218 -18.36 -56.53 45.29
N ALA A 219 -17.04 -56.36 45.34
CA ALA A 219 -16.14 -57.18 46.15
C ALA A 219 -16.49 -57.08 47.65
N ASN A 220 -16.65 -55.86 48.17
CA ASN A 220 -17.06 -55.65 49.56
C ASN A 220 -18.42 -56.30 49.87
N ARG A 221 -19.38 -56.24 48.94
CA ARG A 221 -20.68 -56.90 49.09
C ARG A 221 -20.53 -58.42 49.20
N SER A 222 -19.63 -59.03 48.41
CA SER A 222 -19.31 -60.47 48.51
C SER A 222 -18.71 -60.81 49.87
N SER A 223 -17.70 -60.06 50.32
CA SER A 223 -17.07 -60.29 51.63
C SER A 223 -18.04 -60.13 52.79
N ILE A 224 -18.96 -59.15 52.73
CA ILE A 224 -20.02 -59.02 53.74
C ILE A 224 -20.95 -60.24 53.74
N ALA A 225 -21.32 -60.75 52.56
CA ALA A 225 -22.16 -61.95 52.46
C ALA A 225 -21.46 -63.19 53.05
N GLU A 226 -20.16 -63.36 52.78
CA GLU A 226 -19.33 -64.41 53.37
C GLU A 226 -19.26 -64.29 54.90
N LEU A 227 -19.04 -63.09 55.43
CA LEU A 227 -19.03 -62.84 56.87
C LEU A 227 -20.40 -63.11 57.52
N GLN A 228 -21.50 -62.77 56.84
CA GLN A 228 -22.86 -63.08 57.31
C GLN A 228 -23.13 -64.59 57.32
N ALA A 229 -22.65 -65.32 56.31
CA ALA A 229 -22.74 -66.77 56.28
C ALA A 229 -21.93 -67.40 57.43
N PHE A 230 -20.67 -67.00 57.59
CA PHE A 230 -19.83 -67.44 58.71
C PHE A 230 -20.45 -67.13 60.07
N LYS A 231 -21.00 -65.92 60.26
CA LYS A 231 -21.72 -65.58 61.49
C LYS A 231 -22.90 -66.53 61.73
N SER A 232 -23.67 -66.84 60.69
CA SER A 232 -24.82 -67.75 60.81
C SER A 232 -24.38 -69.18 61.18
N GLU A 233 -23.25 -69.65 60.65
CA GLU A 233 -22.65 -70.93 61.05
C GLU A 233 -22.25 -70.91 62.52
N VAL A 234 -21.58 -69.86 63.00
CA VAL A 234 -21.21 -69.70 64.42
C VAL A 234 -22.45 -69.67 65.31
N ASP A 235 -23.48 -68.89 64.95
CA ASP A 235 -24.74 -68.79 65.69
C ASP A 235 -25.50 -70.13 65.76
N SER A 236 -25.31 -71.02 64.78
CA SER A 236 -25.97 -72.33 64.72
C SER A 236 -25.34 -73.41 65.60
N ILE A 237 -24.19 -73.12 66.22
CA ILE A 237 -23.53 -74.05 67.14
C ILE A 237 -24.33 -74.09 68.45
N GLU A 238 -25.15 -75.14 68.59
CA GLU A 238 -26.15 -75.32 69.66
C GLU A 238 -25.58 -75.15 71.09
N HIS A 239 -24.31 -75.50 71.28
CA HIS A 239 -23.66 -75.54 72.59
C HIS A 239 -22.53 -74.50 72.76
N ILE A 240 -22.47 -73.45 71.94
CA ILE A 240 -21.37 -72.47 72.04
C ILE A 240 -21.41 -71.68 73.36
N ALA A 241 -22.61 -71.41 73.88
CA ALA A 241 -22.79 -70.80 75.20
C ALA A 241 -22.46 -71.77 76.35
N ASP A 242 -22.45 -73.07 76.08
CA ASP A 242 -22.13 -74.09 77.08
C ASP A 242 -20.63 -74.16 77.35
N VAL A 243 -19.78 -73.57 76.50
CA VAL A 243 -18.31 -73.52 76.72
C VAL A 243 -17.97 -72.76 78.00
N ASP A 244 -18.61 -71.61 78.22
CA ASP A 244 -18.43 -70.83 79.45
C ASP A 244 -18.91 -71.63 80.66
N SER A 245 -20.08 -72.28 80.55
CA SER A 245 -20.62 -73.13 81.62
C SER A 245 -19.73 -74.36 81.90
N MET A 246 -19.16 -75.00 80.87
CA MET A 246 -18.25 -76.14 81.02
C MET A 246 -16.92 -75.71 81.63
N TRP A 247 -16.45 -74.50 81.32
CA TRP A 247 -15.24 -73.94 81.92
C TRP A 247 -15.44 -73.70 83.43
N GLU A 248 -16.57 -73.12 83.83
CA GLU A 248 -16.94 -72.95 85.24
C GLU A 248 -17.05 -74.31 85.95
N GLN A 249 -17.81 -75.25 85.39
CA GLN A 249 -17.95 -76.60 85.94
C GLN A 249 -16.60 -77.32 86.06
N GLY A 250 -15.70 -77.18 85.09
CA GLY A 250 -14.36 -77.75 85.16
C GLY A 250 -13.51 -77.15 86.28
N ASN A 251 -13.68 -75.87 86.58
CA ASN A 251 -13.01 -75.19 87.67
C ASN A 251 -13.57 -75.62 89.05
N ASP A 252 -14.87 -75.89 89.13
CA ASP A 252 -15.51 -76.48 90.31
C ASP A 252 -14.98 -77.90 90.56
N VAL A 253 -14.97 -78.77 89.53
CA VAL A 253 -14.40 -80.12 89.63
C VAL A 253 -12.92 -80.09 90.05
N LYS A 254 -12.13 -79.13 89.57
CA LYS A 254 -10.74 -78.95 90.00
C LYS A 254 -10.65 -78.62 91.49
N THR A 255 -11.56 -77.78 91.99
CA THR A 255 -11.65 -77.44 93.40
C THR A 255 -12.03 -78.66 94.23
N ASP A 256 -13.09 -79.37 93.82
CA ASP A 256 -13.55 -80.62 94.45
C ASP A 256 -12.42 -81.67 94.47
N LEU A 257 -11.64 -81.80 93.39
CA LEU A 257 -10.52 -82.74 93.32
C LEU A 257 -9.37 -82.33 94.25
N ALA A 258 -9.08 -81.04 94.39
CA ALA A 258 -8.08 -80.54 95.33
C ALA A 258 -8.51 -80.84 96.78
N GLU A 259 -9.80 -80.65 97.10
CA GLU A 259 -10.36 -81.01 98.40
C GLU A 259 -10.30 -82.53 98.65
N ALA A 260 -10.70 -83.34 97.67
CA ALA A 260 -10.61 -84.80 97.76
C ALA A 260 -9.16 -85.26 97.96
N ASN A 261 -8.20 -84.63 97.27
CA ASN A 261 -6.78 -84.92 97.44
C ASN A 261 -6.29 -84.55 98.85
N ASN A 262 -6.71 -83.41 99.40
CA ASN A 262 -6.42 -83.06 100.79
C ASN A 262 -7.00 -84.07 101.79
N HIS A 263 -8.22 -84.57 101.54
CA HIS A 263 -8.80 -85.66 102.33
C HIS A 263 -7.99 -86.96 102.22
N ILE A 264 -7.52 -87.33 101.03
CA ILE A 264 -6.66 -88.51 100.84
C ILE A 264 -5.35 -88.35 101.62
N VAL A 265 -4.70 -87.18 101.55
CA VAL A 265 -3.49 -86.89 102.32
C VAL A 265 -3.75 -87.03 103.82
N SER A 266 -4.86 -86.48 104.33
CA SER A 266 -5.25 -86.64 105.74
C SER A 266 -5.52 -88.10 106.13
N LEU A 267 -6.13 -88.88 105.25
CA LEU A 267 -6.33 -90.33 105.48
C LEU A 267 -4.99 -91.09 105.45
N GLN A 268 -4.07 -90.72 104.57
CA GLN A 268 -2.72 -91.30 104.53
C GLN A 268 -1.97 -91.00 105.83
N GLU A 269 -2.02 -89.76 106.34
CA GLU A 269 -1.46 -89.37 107.63
C GLU A 269 -2.05 -90.21 108.76
N LYS A 270 -3.38 -90.32 108.85
CA LYS A 270 -4.06 -91.20 109.83
C LYS A 270 -3.64 -92.66 109.69
N THR A 271 -3.47 -93.16 108.47
CA THR A 271 -3.01 -94.54 108.23
C THR A 271 -1.56 -94.72 108.69
N THR A 272 -0.68 -93.73 108.48
CA THR A 272 0.69 -93.77 109.00
C THR A 272 0.74 -93.72 110.53
N GLU A 273 -0.16 -92.96 111.15
CA GLU A 273 -0.29 -92.88 112.61
C GLU A 273 -0.80 -94.21 113.20
N ILE A 274 -1.85 -94.80 112.61
CA ILE A 274 -2.33 -96.14 112.99
C ILE A 274 -1.25 -97.20 112.79
N ASN A 275 -0.51 -97.16 111.67
CA ASN A 275 0.59 -98.11 111.43
C ASN A 275 1.69 -97.98 112.49
N LYS A 276 1.97 -96.77 112.97
CA LYS A 276 2.91 -96.52 114.07
C LYS A 276 2.36 -97.07 115.40
N GLU A 277 1.08 -96.83 115.72
CA GLU A 277 0.44 -97.40 116.91
C GLU A 277 0.44 -98.94 116.90
N ILE A 278 0.19 -99.57 115.74
CA ILE A 278 0.27 -101.03 115.58
C ILE A 278 1.71 -101.53 115.83
N ALA A 279 2.72 -100.84 115.30
CA ALA A 279 4.12 -101.19 115.50
C ALA A 279 4.53 -101.07 116.99
N ASP A 280 4.13 -99.99 117.66
CA ASP A 280 4.42 -99.76 119.08
C ASP A 280 3.74 -100.83 119.95
N LYS A 281 2.47 -101.19 119.67
CA LYS A 281 1.78 -102.28 120.37
C LYS A 281 2.39 -103.65 120.08
N ALA A 282 2.87 -103.91 118.87
CA ALA A 282 3.54 -105.17 118.53
C ALA A 282 4.85 -105.32 119.33
N ALA A 283 5.64 -104.25 119.46
CA ALA A 283 6.84 -104.24 120.29
C ALA A 283 6.52 -104.49 121.78
N GLU A 284 5.49 -103.82 122.32
CA GLU A 284 5.04 -104.01 123.70
C GLU A 284 4.56 -105.46 123.96
N MET A 285 3.91 -106.06 122.97
CA MET A 285 3.46 -107.46 123.02
C MET A 285 4.65 -108.43 122.98
N GLN A 286 5.67 -108.12 122.18
CA GLN A 286 6.90 -108.92 122.10
C GLN A 286 7.69 -108.89 123.42
N ASP A 287 7.76 -107.74 124.09
CA ASP A 287 8.35 -107.62 125.42
C ASP A 287 7.59 -108.44 126.49
N LYS A 288 6.25 -108.45 126.42
CA LYS A 288 5.42 -109.27 127.32
C LYS A 288 5.59 -110.77 127.09
N VAL A 289 5.72 -111.21 125.84
CA VAL A 289 5.99 -112.62 125.49
C VAL A 289 7.36 -113.06 126.03
N ALA A 290 8.40 -112.24 125.86
CA ALA A 290 9.73 -112.52 126.41
C ALA A 290 9.74 -112.65 127.94
N LEU A 291 8.95 -111.82 128.64
CA LEU A 291 8.79 -111.90 130.09
C LEU A 291 8.07 -113.20 130.51
N LEU A 292 7.05 -113.62 129.76
CA LEU A 292 6.31 -114.86 129.99
C LEU A 292 7.19 -116.09 129.77
N GLU A 293 8.00 -116.13 128.72
CA GLU A 293 8.98 -117.22 128.50
C GLU A 293 9.95 -117.34 129.68
N THR A 294 10.40 -116.21 130.23
CA THR A 294 11.29 -116.18 131.39
C THR A 294 10.59 -116.75 132.63
N LYS A 295 9.33 -116.38 132.89
CA LYS A 295 8.54 -116.92 133.99
C LYS A 295 8.23 -118.41 133.83
N LEU A 296 7.99 -118.88 132.60
CA LEU A 296 7.73 -120.29 132.29
C LEU A 296 8.97 -121.15 132.58
N LYS A 297 10.17 -120.66 132.23
CA LYS A 297 11.44 -121.33 132.59
C LYS A 297 11.58 -121.50 134.10
N TYR A 298 11.25 -120.49 134.91
CA TYR A 298 11.30 -120.60 136.37
C TYR A 298 10.28 -121.59 136.94
N ALA A 299 9.05 -121.62 136.41
CA ALA A 299 8.03 -122.58 136.85
C ALA A 299 8.44 -124.04 136.57
N TYR A 300 9.10 -124.30 135.43
CA TYR A 300 9.58 -125.63 135.06
C TYR A 300 10.66 -126.15 136.03
N TYR A 301 11.57 -125.29 136.50
CA TYR A 301 12.58 -125.66 137.50
C TYR A 301 11.96 -125.99 138.86
N ILE A 302 10.88 -125.30 139.26
CA ILE A 302 10.20 -125.53 140.54
C ILE A 302 9.41 -126.86 140.51
N ALA A 303 8.70 -127.15 139.42
CA ALA A 303 7.93 -128.38 139.26
C ALA A 303 8.83 -129.64 139.20
N GLY A 304 9.98 -129.55 138.52
CA GLY A 304 10.96 -130.64 138.47
C GLY A 304 11.57 -130.98 139.83
N GLY A 305 11.79 -129.97 140.68
CA GLY A 305 12.31 -130.17 142.04
C GLY A 305 11.34 -130.89 142.99
N ALA A 306 10.04 -130.58 142.88
CA ALA A 306 9.01 -131.17 143.75
C ALA A 306 8.74 -132.66 143.45
N LEU A 307 8.77 -133.05 142.16
CA LEU A 307 8.60 -134.45 141.75
C LEU A 307 9.75 -135.34 142.20
N GLY A 308 10.99 -134.83 142.21
CA GLY A 308 12.14 -135.57 142.74
C GLY A 308 12.02 -135.87 144.23
N LEU A 309 11.53 -134.91 145.02
CA LEU A 309 11.32 -135.08 146.47
C LEU A 309 10.24 -136.11 146.78
N ALA A 310 9.11 -136.08 146.05
CA ALA A 310 8.02 -137.03 146.24
C ALA A 310 8.42 -138.48 145.93
N VAL A 311 9.31 -138.71 144.96
CA VAL A 311 9.83 -140.05 144.64
C VAL A 311 10.74 -140.58 145.74
N VAL A 312 11.55 -139.72 146.37
CA VAL A 312 12.37 -140.12 147.52
C VAL A 312 11.49 -140.50 148.71
N GLU A 313 10.41 -139.76 148.93
CA GLU A 313 9.47 -139.99 150.03
C GLU A 313 8.66 -141.30 149.84
N LEU A 314 8.27 -141.62 148.61
CA LEU A 314 7.58 -142.88 148.28
C LEU A 314 8.50 -144.11 148.44
N ILE A 315 9.79 -143.99 148.08
CA ILE A 315 10.75 -145.08 148.25
C ILE A 315 10.97 -145.36 149.74
N LEU A 316 10.97 -144.32 150.59
CA LEU A 316 11.10 -144.49 152.04
C LEU A 316 9.87 -145.17 152.68
N ALA A 317 8.67 -144.93 152.14
CA ALA A 317 7.42 -145.52 152.63
C ALA A 317 7.25 -147.02 152.32
N LEU A 318 7.86 -147.53 151.24
CA LEU A 318 7.63 -148.92 150.79
C LEU A 318 8.59 -149.96 151.37
N THR A 319 9.67 -149.57 152.06
CA THR A 319 10.63 -150.52 152.65
C THR A 319 10.75 -150.48 154.18
N GLY A 320 9.95 -149.65 154.86
CA GLY A 320 9.71 -149.79 156.31
C GLY A 320 10.64 -149.00 157.23
N VAL A 321 10.78 -147.69 157.00
CA VAL A 321 11.20 -146.76 158.06
C VAL A 321 10.04 -145.82 158.48
N ILE A 322 9.01 -145.64 157.65
CA ILE A 322 7.78 -144.89 157.97
C ILE A 322 6.62 -145.48 157.17
#